data_AF-A0A5B8VQI3-F1
#
_entry.id   AF-A0A5B8VQI3-F1
#
_cell.length_a   1.000
_cell.length_b   1.000
_cell.length_c   1.000
_cell.angle_alpha   90.00
_cell.angle_beta   90.00
_cell.angle_gamma   90.00
#
_symmetry.space_group_name_H-M   'P 1'
#
loop_
_entity.id
_entity.type
_entity.pdbx_description
1 polymer ?
#
loop_
_entity_poly.entity_id
_entity_poly.type
_entity_poly.pdbx_seq_one_letter_code
_entity_poly.pdbx_strand_id
1 'polypeptide(L)'
;MPEVLVVLQKSDFAEVQKQKDRMHKMRIRGKYCLFLLLLLQLVTSNSCVFGQRDSAAVLGFTSGYDIVSISGPGWASGADSGDLLVELQSKSTGDEPPDFEKILLLRVHKGAYQLIAENEGLVMDPAMLGSAGSSSIYLLDSELHVDYHLGSNSSFSRISISFKKNARGQYLFKEYRSTTSHYGEEDLFARVLIQATPTGPLTFSEATEAVILNKLSKNRSGMEPENIANNNLSINDAAKKFQKMIPEAYQLISFVIGDLNGDDFVADALLLVQNDEKVSLMLLLENSDGTYRLQSENRKLLLPYYPTEGRPIQNIRLVIKNTYFTIEQRIATSEMDYEHRYLTFHFNPGHAQFLLHRYDVAYFEGFKNKPVKVIEQKYPDDFGDLYFADIASPPNTFIYETPNTLLSGLVKQKVGGIGNEGAGLGSGNNETDVSNINIPFTVTTLQLDHPISVQPPPFSVGASLEQPLVSSIASVQLLTENRSIALQEYYGKQVLVTGTFLPGTSKQHITPVVFVIHTIQVQ
;
A
#
# COMPACT_ATOMS: atom_id res chain seq x y z
N MET A 1 44.84 -17.70 -73.85
CA MET A 1 44.46 -16.60 -72.95
C MET A 1 43.12 -16.06 -73.41
N PRO A 2 42.14 -16.03 -72.50
CA PRO A 2 41.63 -14.74 -72.05
C PRO A 2 41.57 -14.63 -70.53
N GLU A 3 41.92 -13.45 -70.01
CA GLU A 3 41.79 -13.05 -68.62
C GLU A 3 40.31 -12.78 -68.29
N VAL A 4 39.81 -13.42 -67.24
CA VAL A 4 38.50 -13.10 -66.66
C VAL A 4 38.73 -12.05 -65.57
N LEU A 5 38.44 -10.80 -65.90
CA LEU A 5 38.45 -9.67 -64.98
C LEU A 5 37.17 -9.72 -64.13
N VAL A 6 37.29 -10.13 -62.86
CA VAL A 6 36.18 -10.08 -61.90
C VAL A 6 36.08 -8.65 -61.35
N VAL A 7 35.09 -7.89 -61.84
CA VAL A 7 34.72 -6.58 -61.32
C VAL A 7 33.81 -6.78 -60.11
N LEU A 8 34.37 -6.68 -58.90
CA LEU A 8 33.57 -6.58 -57.67
C LEU A 8 32.92 -5.20 -57.61
N GLN A 9 31.60 -5.15 -57.42
CA GLN A 9 30.86 -3.91 -57.36
C GLN A 9 31.16 -3.17 -56.04
N LYS A 10 31.24 -1.83 -56.09
CA LYS A 10 31.52 -0.96 -54.94
C LYS A 10 30.60 -1.18 -53.73
N SER A 11 29.42 -1.77 -53.91
CA SER A 11 28.49 -2.13 -52.84
C SER A 11 29.07 -3.15 -51.87
N ASP A 12 29.87 -4.10 -52.36
CA ASP A 12 30.36 -5.23 -51.56
C ASP A 12 31.44 -4.79 -50.56
N PHE A 13 32.17 -3.72 -50.87
CA PHE A 13 33.17 -3.13 -49.98
C PHE A 13 32.55 -2.39 -48.78
N ALA A 14 31.39 -1.75 -48.97
CA ALA A 14 30.72 -1.04 -47.89
C ALA A 14 30.12 -2.01 -46.86
N GLU A 15 29.57 -3.14 -47.32
CA GLU A 15 29.02 -4.20 -46.47
C GLU A 15 30.12 -4.86 -45.61
N VAL A 16 31.26 -5.17 -46.23
CA VAL A 16 32.42 -5.77 -45.54
C VAL A 16 33.01 -4.82 -44.49
N GLN A 17 33.11 -3.52 -44.79
CA GLN A 17 33.60 -2.54 -43.84
C GLN A 17 32.66 -2.36 -42.64
N LYS A 18 31.33 -2.37 -42.89
CA LYS A 18 30.30 -2.30 -41.85
C LYS A 18 30.32 -3.52 -40.93
N GLN A 19 30.58 -4.71 -41.47
CA GLN A 19 30.76 -5.92 -40.65
C GLN A 19 32.05 -5.87 -39.81
N LYS A 20 33.14 -5.36 -40.38
CA LYS A 20 34.41 -5.18 -39.65
C LYS A 20 34.27 -4.23 -38.47
N ASP A 21 33.55 -3.12 -38.63
CA ASP A 21 33.28 -2.17 -37.56
C ASP A 21 32.37 -2.74 -36.47
N ARG A 22 31.36 -3.55 -36.84
CA ARG A 22 30.52 -4.28 -35.87
C ARG A 22 31.33 -5.27 -35.04
N MET A 23 32.22 -6.03 -35.68
CA MET A 23 33.11 -6.96 -34.98
C MET A 23 34.10 -6.23 -34.05
N HIS A 24 34.62 -5.07 -34.47
CA HIS A 24 35.52 -4.29 -33.63
C HIS A 24 34.82 -3.72 -32.38
N LYS A 25 33.58 -3.21 -32.53
CA LYS A 25 32.75 -2.76 -31.39
C LYS A 25 32.40 -3.88 -30.42
N MET A 26 32.11 -5.09 -30.90
CA MET A 26 31.86 -6.25 -30.03
C MET A 26 33.11 -6.67 -29.25
N ARG A 27 34.29 -6.62 -29.87
CA ARG A 27 35.56 -6.96 -29.22
C ARG A 27 35.94 -5.97 -28.11
N ILE A 28 35.59 -4.69 -28.27
CA ILE A 28 35.80 -3.66 -27.25
C ILE A 28 34.85 -3.89 -26.07
N ARG A 29 33.55 -4.14 -26.31
CA ARG A 29 32.57 -4.42 -25.24
C ARG A 29 32.91 -5.66 -24.41
N GLY A 30 33.39 -6.74 -25.04
CA GLY A 30 33.83 -7.94 -24.33
C GLY A 30 34.99 -7.70 -23.37
N LYS A 31 35.95 -6.84 -23.74
CA LYS A 31 37.09 -6.49 -22.86
C LYS A 31 36.67 -5.64 -21.66
N TYR A 32 35.72 -4.73 -21.83
CA TYR A 32 35.17 -3.95 -20.72
C TYR A 32 34.37 -4.82 -19.74
N CYS A 33 33.58 -5.78 -20.23
CA CYS A 33 32.88 -6.75 -19.36
C CYS A 33 33.85 -7.62 -18.55
N LEU A 34 34.93 -8.10 -19.17
CA LEU A 34 35.94 -8.91 -18.48
C LEU A 34 36.70 -8.09 -17.41
N PHE A 35 37.01 -6.82 -17.70
CA PHE A 35 37.66 -5.92 -16.74
C PHE A 35 36.73 -5.56 -15.57
N LEU A 36 35.43 -5.36 -15.84
CA LEU A 36 34.43 -5.10 -14.79
C LEU A 36 34.25 -6.32 -13.87
N LEU A 37 34.25 -7.54 -14.43
CA LEU A 37 34.17 -8.79 -13.67
C LEU A 37 35.43 -9.03 -12.82
N LEU A 38 36.62 -8.67 -13.33
CA LEU A 38 37.87 -8.75 -12.58
C LEU A 38 37.93 -7.75 -11.43
N LEU A 39 37.42 -6.53 -11.63
CA LEU A 39 37.25 -5.54 -10.57
C LEU A 39 36.23 -6.01 -9.51
N LEU A 40 35.12 -6.63 -9.93
CA LEU A 40 34.16 -7.22 -9.00
C LEU A 40 34.80 -8.33 -8.15
N GLN A 41 35.60 -9.21 -8.76
CA GLN A 41 36.30 -10.26 -8.02
C GLN A 41 37.31 -9.70 -7.01
N LEU A 42 38.07 -8.67 -7.38
CA LEU A 42 39.02 -7.98 -6.49
C LEU A 42 38.35 -7.28 -5.30
N VAL A 43 37.11 -6.78 -5.47
CA VAL A 43 36.32 -6.23 -4.37
C VAL A 43 35.78 -7.33 -3.46
N THR A 44 35.41 -8.50 -4.01
CA THR A 44 34.88 -9.61 -3.20
C THR A 44 35.98 -10.43 -2.48
N SER A 45 37.21 -10.47 -2.98
CA SER A 45 38.31 -11.26 -2.38
C SER A 45 38.99 -10.59 -1.18
N ASN A 46 38.66 -9.33 -0.89
CA ASN A 46 38.99 -8.65 0.38
C ASN A 46 37.89 -8.85 1.44
N SER A 47 37.18 -9.99 1.39
CA SER A 47 36.35 -10.46 2.49
C SER A 47 37.26 -10.72 3.69
N CYS A 48 37.41 -9.66 4.49
CA CYS A 48 38.11 -9.63 5.75
C CYS A 48 37.79 -10.89 6.56
N VAL A 49 38.81 -11.59 7.05
CA VAL A 49 38.65 -12.52 8.16
C VAL A 49 38.24 -11.67 9.35
N PHE A 50 36.94 -11.41 9.49
CA PHE A 50 36.37 -10.77 10.66
C PHE A 50 36.66 -11.70 11.84
N GLY A 51 37.65 -11.33 12.66
CA GLY A 51 37.81 -11.91 13.97
C GLY A 51 36.50 -11.66 14.72
N GLN A 52 35.69 -12.70 14.88
CA GLN A 52 34.44 -12.65 15.62
C GLN A 52 34.78 -12.20 17.05
N ARG A 53 34.53 -10.94 17.37
CA ARG A 53 34.56 -10.49 18.76
C ARG A 53 33.52 -11.28 19.51
N ASP A 54 33.88 -11.71 20.71
CA ASP A 54 33.02 -12.53 21.55
C ASP A 54 31.74 -11.75 21.88
N SER A 55 30.65 -12.10 21.19
CA SER A 55 29.33 -11.54 21.40
C SER A 55 28.87 -11.72 22.85
N ALA A 56 29.48 -12.64 23.61
CA ALA A 56 29.19 -12.86 25.02
C ALA A 56 29.34 -11.61 25.90
N ALA A 57 30.26 -10.69 25.56
CA ALA A 57 30.41 -9.45 26.32
C ALA A 57 29.24 -8.47 26.10
N VAL A 58 28.58 -8.53 24.94
CA VAL A 58 27.38 -7.73 24.62
C VAL A 58 26.14 -8.35 25.27
N LEU A 59 26.08 -9.68 25.43
CA LEU A 59 24.94 -10.40 26.02
C LEU A 59 24.57 -9.92 27.43
N GLY A 60 25.51 -9.34 28.19
CA GLY A 60 25.23 -8.76 29.51
C GLY A 60 24.21 -7.61 29.47
N PHE A 61 24.00 -6.99 28.31
CA PHE A 61 23.06 -5.88 28.10
C PHE A 61 21.75 -6.32 27.42
N THR A 62 21.61 -7.58 27.01
CA THR A 62 20.51 -8.03 26.12
C THR A 62 19.56 -9.02 26.79
N SER A 63 19.41 -8.95 28.12
CA SER A 63 18.52 -9.87 28.84
C SER A 63 17.08 -9.76 28.32
N GLY A 64 16.53 -10.88 27.82
CA GLY A 64 15.19 -10.92 27.21
C GLY A 64 15.14 -10.59 25.71
N TYR A 65 16.28 -10.28 25.09
CA TYR A 65 16.38 -9.91 23.68
C TYR A 65 17.42 -10.76 22.93
N ASP A 66 17.16 -11.00 21.65
CA ASP A 66 18.15 -11.48 20.68
C ASP A 66 18.81 -10.30 19.96
N ILE A 67 20.09 -10.47 19.63
CA ILE A 67 20.86 -9.47 18.87
C ILE A 67 20.55 -9.67 17.39
N VAL A 68 19.98 -8.64 16.76
CA VAL A 68 19.70 -8.61 15.33
C VAL A 68 20.96 -8.21 14.57
N SER A 69 21.58 -7.10 14.99
CA SER A 69 22.78 -6.57 14.35
C SER A 69 23.68 -5.85 15.34
N ILE A 70 24.97 -5.79 15.03
CA ILE A 70 25.97 -4.97 15.72
C ILE A 70 26.75 -4.19 14.67
N SER A 71 26.87 -2.88 14.83
CA SER A 71 27.62 -2.02 13.91
C SER A 71 28.37 -0.90 14.64
N GLY A 72 29.15 -0.14 13.89
CA GLY A 72 29.87 1.03 14.38
C GLY A 72 31.38 0.84 14.59
N PRO A 73 32.13 1.93 14.84
CA PRO A 73 33.60 1.92 14.92
C PRO A 73 34.15 0.98 15.99
N GLY A 74 33.44 0.81 17.10
CA GLY A 74 33.83 -0.10 18.18
C GLY A 74 33.76 -1.58 17.81
N TRP A 75 33.16 -1.93 16.65
CA TRP A 75 33.02 -3.31 16.19
C TRP A 75 34.13 -3.73 15.23
N ALA A 76 34.89 -2.76 14.68
CA ALA A 76 35.95 -3.04 13.74
C ALA A 76 37.04 -3.92 14.37
N SER A 77 37.58 -4.86 13.58
CA SER A 77 38.65 -5.75 14.04
C SER A 77 39.83 -4.94 14.59
N GLY A 78 40.22 -5.22 15.84
CA GLY A 78 41.30 -4.52 16.54
C GLY A 78 40.95 -3.15 17.13
N ALA A 79 39.68 -2.72 17.11
CA ALA A 79 39.27 -1.45 17.71
C ALA A 79 39.23 -1.51 19.24
N ASP A 80 40.29 -1.06 19.92
CA ASP A 80 40.31 -0.99 21.39
C ASP A 80 39.39 0.10 21.96
N SER A 81 38.87 0.98 21.11
CA SER A 81 37.89 1.98 21.49
C SER A 81 36.95 2.31 20.33
N GLY A 82 35.77 2.82 20.66
CA GLY A 82 34.78 3.24 19.67
C GLY A 82 33.37 3.05 20.20
N ASP A 83 32.40 3.64 19.51
CA ASP A 83 30.99 3.44 19.85
C ASP A 83 30.39 2.33 18.99
N LEU A 84 29.38 1.66 19.53
CA LEU A 84 28.72 0.49 18.98
C LEU A 84 27.23 0.74 18.98
N LEU A 85 26.58 0.38 17.87
CA LEU A 85 25.15 0.28 17.77
C LEU A 85 24.77 -1.20 17.85
N VAL A 86 23.79 -1.53 18.67
CA VAL A 86 23.27 -2.90 18.81
C VAL A 86 21.76 -2.84 18.63
N GLU A 87 21.25 -3.55 17.63
CA GLU A 87 19.83 -3.71 17.37
C GLU A 87 19.33 -4.99 18.04
N LEU A 88 18.24 -4.87 18.80
CA LEU A 88 17.69 -5.91 19.65
C LEU A 88 16.24 -6.20 19.29
N GLN A 89 15.87 -7.48 19.33
CA GLN A 89 14.52 -7.98 19.12
C GLN A 89 14.10 -8.81 20.32
N SER A 90 12.87 -8.67 20.82
CA SER A 90 12.41 -9.50 21.94
C SER A 90 12.50 -10.98 21.59
N LYS A 91 12.79 -11.82 22.59
CA LYS A 91 12.74 -13.28 22.47
C LYS A 91 11.27 -13.73 22.43
N SER A 92 10.55 -13.40 21.37
CA SER A 92 9.17 -13.83 21.13
C SER A 92 9.12 -15.31 20.78
N THR A 93 8.09 -16.00 21.27
CA THR A 93 7.91 -17.46 21.19
C THR A 93 6.96 -17.93 20.07
N GLY A 94 6.61 -17.12 19.07
CA GLY A 94 5.69 -17.63 18.04
C GLY A 94 5.29 -16.77 16.85
N ASP A 95 5.45 -15.45 16.90
CA ASP A 95 5.08 -14.56 15.79
C ASP A 95 6.30 -13.78 15.31
N GLU A 96 6.54 -13.75 13.99
CA GLU A 96 7.68 -13.04 13.37
C GLU A 96 7.69 -11.57 13.85
N PRO A 97 8.66 -11.16 14.71
CA PRO A 97 8.66 -9.83 15.31
C PRO A 97 9.15 -8.78 14.28
N PRO A 98 9.01 -7.46 14.56
CA PRO A 98 9.60 -6.39 13.75
C PRO A 98 11.11 -6.60 13.56
N ASP A 99 11.72 -6.02 12.52
CA ASP A 99 13.15 -6.23 12.20
C ASP A 99 14.06 -5.95 13.42
N PHE A 100 13.70 -5.02 14.32
CA PHE A 100 14.17 -4.91 15.71
C PHE A 100 13.18 -4.03 16.51
N GLU A 101 13.27 -4.03 17.84
CA GLU A 101 12.37 -3.31 18.76
C GLU A 101 13.10 -2.30 19.64
N LYS A 102 14.41 -2.50 19.83
CA LYS A 102 15.22 -1.75 20.76
C LYS A 102 16.61 -1.52 20.20
N ILE A 103 17.16 -0.34 20.49
CA ILE A 103 18.49 0.06 20.08
C ILE A 103 19.32 0.32 21.32
N LEU A 104 20.48 -0.31 21.43
CA LEU A 104 21.50 0.05 22.40
C LEU A 104 22.65 0.77 21.73
N LEU A 105 23.18 1.76 22.42
CA LEU A 105 24.41 2.43 22.08
C LEU A 105 25.44 2.14 23.15
N LEU A 106 26.50 1.40 22.81
CA LEU A 106 27.57 1.03 23.74
C LEU A 106 28.86 1.78 23.39
N ARG A 107 29.73 1.98 24.38
CA ARG A 107 31.11 2.43 24.20
C ARG A 107 32.06 1.30 24.52
N VAL A 108 32.97 1.02 23.61
CA VAL A 108 34.15 0.20 23.87
C VAL A 108 35.27 1.10 24.34
N HIS A 109 35.91 0.73 25.45
CA HIS A 109 37.15 1.35 25.88
C HIS A 109 38.05 0.29 26.54
N LYS A 110 39.20 0.02 25.90
CA LYS A 110 40.16 -1.03 26.29
C LYS A 110 39.48 -2.40 26.42
N GLY A 111 38.59 -2.71 25.48
CA GLY A 111 37.85 -3.97 25.44
C GLY A 111 36.67 -4.08 26.41
N ALA A 112 36.46 -3.11 27.31
CA ALA A 112 35.28 -3.05 28.16
C ALA A 112 34.12 -2.32 27.47
N TYR A 113 32.90 -2.80 27.69
CA TYR A 113 31.67 -2.24 27.13
C TYR A 113 30.93 -1.42 28.20
N GLN A 114 30.49 -0.22 27.83
CA GLN A 114 29.68 0.65 28.67
C GLN A 114 28.42 1.08 27.92
N LEU A 115 27.25 0.92 28.52
CA LEU A 115 26.01 1.45 27.97
C LEU A 115 26.04 2.99 27.98
N ILE A 116 25.85 3.60 26.82
CA ILE A 116 25.74 5.05 26.63
C ILE A 116 24.26 5.44 26.65
N ALA A 117 23.43 4.73 25.88
CA ALA A 117 22.02 5.02 25.73
C ALA A 117 21.25 3.77 25.26
N GLU A 118 19.96 3.76 25.56
CA GLU A 118 18.98 2.78 25.12
C GLU A 118 17.78 3.56 24.55
N ASN A 119 17.23 3.10 23.42
CA ASN A 119 16.11 3.76 22.77
C ASN A 119 15.16 2.73 22.13
N GLU A 120 13.87 2.84 22.47
CA GLU A 120 12.77 2.13 21.82
C GLU A 120 11.86 3.11 21.04
N GLY A 121 11.89 4.40 21.40
CA GLY A 121 10.99 5.43 20.91
C GLY A 121 11.24 5.93 19.48
N LEU A 122 12.38 5.57 18.89
CA LEU A 122 12.77 5.84 17.51
C LEU A 122 12.78 4.56 16.67
N VAL A 123 12.12 3.51 17.13
CA VAL A 123 11.81 2.35 16.30
C VAL A 123 10.42 2.56 15.72
N MET A 124 10.31 2.59 14.39
CA MET A 124 9.03 2.81 13.73
C MET A 124 8.26 1.49 13.60
N ASP A 125 6.97 1.51 13.93
CA ASP A 125 6.07 0.38 13.77
C ASP A 125 6.06 -0.09 12.29
N PRO A 126 6.25 -1.40 12.00
CA PRO A 126 6.20 -1.92 10.63
C PRO A 126 4.95 -1.53 9.84
N ALA A 127 3.80 -1.38 10.51
CA ALA A 127 2.56 -0.94 9.87
C ALA A 127 2.70 0.45 9.23
N MET A 128 3.51 1.33 9.84
CA MET A 128 3.77 2.68 9.34
C MET A 128 4.76 2.70 8.17
N LEU A 129 5.71 1.77 8.16
CA LEU A 129 6.69 1.63 7.09
C LEU A 129 6.00 1.17 5.77
N GLY A 130 4.90 0.42 5.88
CA GLY A 130 4.20 -0.19 4.76
C GLY A 130 4.91 -1.45 4.24
N SER A 131 4.34 -2.10 3.23
CA SER A 131 4.74 -3.44 2.77
C SER A 131 6.17 -3.59 2.24
N ALA A 132 6.87 -2.48 1.96
CA ALA A 132 8.24 -2.46 1.46
C ALA A 132 9.11 -1.37 2.09
N GLY A 133 8.62 -0.74 3.18
CA GLY A 133 9.41 0.23 3.92
C GLY A 133 10.45 -0.45 4.82
N SER A 134 11.45 0.33 5.24
CA SER A 134 12.52 -0.14 6.12
C SER A 134 12.97 0.97 7.07
N SER A 135 13.50 0.56 8.21
CA SER A 135 14.32 1.41 9.07
C SER A 135 15.80 1.12 8.80
N SER A 136 16.65 2.13 8.94
CA SER A 136 18.10 2.00 8.82
C SER A 136 18.75 2.87 9.86
N ILE A 137 19.49 2.25 10.77
CA ILE A 137 20.13 2.94 11.88
C ILE A 137 21.62 2.68 11.80
N TYR A 138 22.41 3.74 11.81
CA TYR A 138 23.85 3.62 11.63
C TYR A 138 24.63 4.73 12.31
N LEU A 139 25.86 4.38 12.67
CA LEU A 139 26.87 5.31 13.17
C LEU A 139 27.82 5.70 12.05
N LEU A 140 27.91 7.01 11.78
CA LEU A 140 28.89 7.60 10.89
C LEU A 140 29.74 8.59 11.69
N ASP A 141 31.00 8.22 11.95
CA ASP A 141 31.94 8.99 12.76
C ASP A 141 31.40 9.35 14.16
N SER A 142 31.00 10.61 14.33
CA SER A 142 30.47 11.19 15.57
C SER A 142 28.96 11.40 15.51
N GLU A 143 28.30 10.91 14.46
CA GLU A 143 26.87 11.07 14.23
C GLU A 143 26.16 9.72 14.20
N LEU A 144 24.98 9.68 14.81
CA LEU A 144 24.05 8.57 14.80
C LEU A 144 22.86 8.98 13.95
N HIS A 145 22.49 8.14 13.00
CA HIS A 145 21.38 8.37 12.08
C HIS A 145 20.31 7.31 12.31
N VAL A 146 19.05 7.76 12.32
CA VAL A 146 17.84 6.92 12.29
C VAL A 146 17.04 7.34 11.06
N ASP A 147 17.12 6.52 10.03
CA ASP A 147 16.53 6.78 8.73
C ASP A 147 15.35 5.82 8.49
N TYR A 148 14.25 6.35 7.99
CA TYR A 148 13.05 5.58 7.64
C TYR A 148 12.70 5.76 6.18
N HIS A 149 12.50 4.64 5.51
CA HIS A 149 12.00 4.52 4.14
C HIS A 149 10.55 4.05 4.25
N LEU A 150 9.60 4.88 3.83
CA LEU A 150 8.18 4.52 3.84
C LEU A 150 7.78 4.06 2.43
N GLY A 151 7.26 2.85 2.28
CA GLY A 151 6.89 2.26 0.98
C GLY A 151 8.08 1.70 0.17
N SER A 152 7.86 1.34 -1.11
CA SER A 152 8.84 0.56 -1.89
C SER A 152 10.08 1.32 -2.33
N ASN A 153 11.25 0.67 -2.15
CA ASN A 153 12.54 0.84 -2.84
C ASN A 153 13.03 2.27 -3.15
N SER A 154 12.61 3.28 -2.39
CA SER A 154 13.23 4.61 -2.46
C SER A 154 14.66 4.50 -1.94
N SER A 155 15.63 4.89 -2.78
CA SER A 155 17.04 5.04 -2.35
C SER A 155 17.24 6.15 -1.32
N PHE A 156 16.20 6.95 -1.03
CA PHE A 156 16.23 8.06 -0.11
C PHE A 156 15.29 7.82 1.08
N SER A 157 15.79 8.11 2.27
CA SER A 157 15.01 8.10 3.51
C SER A 157 13.97 9.22 3.47
N ARG A 158 12.70 8.88 3.68
CA ARG A 158 11.62 9.89 3.76
C ARG A 158 11.63 10.64 5.08
N ILE A 159 12.14 10.00 6.14
CA ILE A 159 12.38 10.63 7.43
C ILE A 159 13.82 10.28 7.85
N SER A 160 14.61 11.26 8.27
CA SER A 160 15.98 11.08 8.75
C SER A 160 16.18 11.87 10.03
N ILE A 161 16.67 11.21 11.08
CA ILE A 161 16.89 11.81 12.40
C ILE A 161 18.36 11.62 12.75
N SER A 162 19.07 12.72 12.99
CA SER A 162 20.50 12.68 13.32
C SER A 162 20.78 13.17 14.74
N PHE A 163 21.76 12.53 15.38
CA PHE A 163 22.29 12.90 16.69
C PHE A 163 23.80 13.06 16.59
N LYS A 164 24.36 14.10 17.22
CA LYS A 164 25.79 14.36 17.27
C LYS A 164 26.37 14.08 18.65
N LYS A 165 27.48 13.36 18.68
CA LYS A 165 28.26 13.08 19.88
C LYS A 165 28.93 14.36 20.39
N ASN A 166 28.66 14.71 21.64
CA ASN A 166 29.27 15.85 22.31
C ASN A 166 30.63 15.48 22.96
N ALA A 167 31.31 16.46 23.56
CA ALA A 167 32.59 16.25 24.24
C ALA A 167 32.52 15.31 25.46
N ARG A 168 31.34 15.14 26.05
CA ARG A 168 31.08 14.16 27.13
C ARG A 168 30.76 12.77 26.58
N GLY A 169 30.73 12.61 25.26
CA GLY A 169 30.42 11.38 24.57
C GLY A 169 28.94 10.99 24.60
N GLN A 170 28.03 11.93 24.84
CA GLN A 170 26.59 11.73 24.72
C GLN A 170 26.12 12.12 23.32
N TYR A 171 25.13 11.40 22.78
CA TYR A 171 24.53 11.71 21.49
C TYR A 171 23.35 12.65 21.71
N LEU A 172 23.50 13.88 21.22
CA LEU A 172 22.48 14.92 21.32
C LEU A 172 21.80 15.08 19.98
N PHE A 173 20.48 15.24 19.98
CA PHE A 173 19.71 15.52 18.78
C PHE A 173 20.34 16.68 18.02
N LYS A 174 20.57 16.46 16.72
CA LYS A 174 21.18 17.41 15.80
C LYS A 174 20.14 17.90 14.81
N GLU A 175 19.45 16.98 14.15
CA GLU A 175 18.46 17.35 13.16
C GLU A 175 17.39 16.28 12.93
N TYR A 176 16.24 16.70 12.43
CA TYR A 176 15.23 15.84 11.84
C TYR A 176 14.89 16.40 10.46
N ARG A 177 14.85 15.53 9.45
CA ARG A 177 14.38 15.82 8.11
C ARG A 177 13.21 14.92 7.81
N SER A 178 12.10 15.52 7.40
CA SER A 178 11.06 14.80 6.66
C SER A 178 11.03 15.35 5.24
N THR A 179 11.16 14.45 4.27
CA THR A 179 10.98 14.75 2.85
C THR A 179 9.67 14.13 2.42
N THR A 180 8.68 14.95 2.13
CA THR A 180 7.52 14.49 1.36
C THR A 180 7.92 14.49 -0.11
N SER A 181 8.10 13.29 -0.68
CA SER A 181 8.20 13.14 -2.12
C SER A 181 6.81 13.34 -2.72
N HIS A 182 6.67 14.31 -3.63
CA HIS A 182 5.54 14.38 -4.54
C HIS A 182 6.03 13.77 -5.86
N TYR A 183 5.33 12.77 -6.38
CA TYR A 183 5.55 12.32 -7.76
C TYR A 183 6.92 11.65 -8.03
N GLY A 184 7.57 11.06 -7.01
CA GLY A 184 8.92 10.50 -7.15
C GLY A 184 10.03 11.55 -7.38
N GLU A 185 9.66 12.82 -7.53
CA GLU A 185 10.56 13.96 -7.45
C GLU A 185 10.63 14.42 -5.99
N GLU A 186 11.84 14.60 -5.48
CA GLU A 186 12.00 15.18 -4.15
C GLU A 186 11.48 16.62 -4.20
N ASP A 187 10.38 16.91 -3.50
CA ASP A 187 10.01 18.28 -3.22
C ASP A 187 10.97 18.84 -2.17
N LEU A 188 12.04 19.47 -2.66
CA LEU A 188 13.06 20.10 -1.85
C LEU A 188 12.50 21.23 -0.98
N PHE A 189 11.32 21.79 -1.32
CA PHE A 189 10.68 22.90 -0.63
C PHE A 189 9.67 22.47 0.42
N ALA A 190 9.10 21.27 0.31
CA ALA A 190 8.28 20.65 1.35
C ALA A 190 9.09 19.94 2.46
N ARG A 191 10.42 20.08 2.42
CA ARG A 191 11.32 19.52 3.44
C ARG A 191 11.08 20.19 4.79
N VAL A 192 10.53 19.44 5.73
CA VAL A 192 10.54 19.82 7.13
C VAL A 192 11.94 19.56 7.66
N LEU A 193 12.77 20.61 7.74
CA LEU A 193 14.06 20.59 8.40
C LEU A 193 13.92 21.15 9.81
N ILE A 194 14.28 20.33 10.78
CA ILE A 194 14.36 20.67 12.20
C ILE A 194 15.82 20.59 12.60
N GLN A 195 16.33 21.61 13.26
CA GLN A 195 17.69 21.61 13.82
C GLN A 195 17.63 21.58 15.35
N ALA A 196 18.74 21.25 16.00
CA ALA A 196 18.85 21.18 17.46
C ALA A 196 18.57 22.51 18.18
N THR A 197 18.83 23.63 17.50
CA THR A 197 18.74 24.98 18.08
C THR A 197 17.35 25.27 18.66
N PRO A 198 16.23 24.95 17.97
CA PRO A 198 14.91 25.01 18.58
C PRO A 198 14.67 23.94 19.67
N THR A 199 15.11 22.70 19.53
CA THR A 199 14.67 21.62 20.45
C THR A 199 15.31 21.64 21.85
N GLY A 200 16.37 22.44 22.06
CA GLY A 200 17.24 22.33 23.23
C GLY A 200 18.00 20.99 23.26
N PRO A 201 18.78 20.70 24.32
CA PRO A 201 19.44 19.41 24.44
C PRO A 201 18.38 18.31 24.58
N LEU A 202 18.39 17.36 23.64
CA LEU A 202 17.62 16.12 23.71
C LEU A 202 18.61 14.98 23.52
N THR A 203 18.71 14.09 24.50
CA THR A 203 19.62 12.94 24.40
C THR A 203 18.98 11.84 23.56
N PHE A 204 19.79 10.99 22.94
CA PHE A 204 19.28 9.84 22.19
C PHE A 204 18.38 8.93 23.05
N SER A 205 18.68 8.72 24.33
CA SER A 205 17.86 7.90 25.23
C SER A 205 16.46 8.46 25.50
N GLU A 206 16.29 9.77 25.43
CA GLU A 206 15.00 10.45 25.69
C GLU A 206 14.21 10.71 24.41
N ALA A 207 14.85 10.51 23.25
CA ALA A 207 14.27 10.88 21.99
C ALA A 207 13.17 9.89 21.58
N THR A 208 12.00 10.43 21.29
CA THR A 208 10.98 9.79 20.46
C THR A 208 10.69 10.75 19.32
N GLU A 209 10.15 10.26 18.21
CA GLU A 209 9.71 11.14 17.12
C GLU A 209 8.71 12.18 17.65
N ALA A 210 7.75 11.74 18.46
CA ALA A 210 6.78 12.60 19.14
C ALA A 210 7.44 13.69 20.02
N VAL A 211 8.47 13.36 20.81
CA VAL A 211 9.19 14.34 21.64
C VAL A 211 9.97 15.34 20.78
N ILE A 212 10.58 14.89 19.69
CA ILE A 212 11.28 15.76 18.72
C ILE A 212 10.29 16.74 18.10
N LEU A 213 9.13 16.25 17.64
CA LEU A 213 8.10 17.05 17.01
C LEU A 213 7.40 18.00 18.01
N ASN A 214 7.10 17.53 19.23
CA ASN A 214 6.52 18.34 20.31
C ASN A 214 7.41 19.51 20.74
N LYS A 215 8.72 19.32 20.74
CA LYS A 215 9.66 20.40 21.02
C LYS A 215 9.67 21.47 19.91
N LEU A 216 9.12 21.19 18.73
CA LEU A 216 8.85 22.20 17.70
C LEU A 216 7.62 23.02 18.02
N SER A 217 6.52 22.37 18.41
CA SER A 217 5.24 23.04 18.65
C SER A 217 5.37 24.01 19.81
N LYS A 218 6.04 23.60 20.91
CA LYS A 218 6.38 24.48 22.05
C LYS A 218 7.16 25.74 21.68
N ASN A 219 7.98 25.68 20.64
CA ASN A 219 8.77 26.82 20.16
C ASN A 219 8.05 27.68 19.13
N ARG A 220 6.93 27.18 18.57
CA ARG A 220 6.05 27.94 17.69
C ARG A 220 4.89 28.61 18.46
N SER A 221 4.45 27.99 19.55
CA SER A 221 3.41 28.51 20.46
C SER A 221 3.66 27.96 21.86
N GLY A 222 3.70 28.80 22.90
CA GLY A 222 3.97 28.39 24.28
C GLY A 222 2.85 27.55 24.94
N MET A 223 2.58 26.34 24.45
CA MET A 223 1.71 25.35 25.10
C MET A 223 2.39 23.99 25.21
N GLU A 224 2.33 23.43 26.42
CA GLU A 224 2.82 22.10 26.79
C GLU A 224 1.97 20.98 26.13
N PRO A 225 2.55 20.01 25.39
CA PRO A 225 1.85 18.86 24.85
C PRO A 225 1.91 17.73 25.89
N GLU A 226 0.98 17.75 26.84
CA GLU A 226 0.73 16.62 27.74
C GLU A 226 -0.11 15.49 27.08
N ASN A 227 -0.46 15.57 25.78
CA ASN A 227 -1.58 14.78 25.24
C ASN A 227 -1.27 13.69 24.20
N ILE A 228 -0.01 13.26 23.99
CA ILE A 228 0.30 12.14 23.08
C ILE A 228 0.07 10.75 23.72
N ALA A 229 -0.26 10.68 25.02
CA ALA A 229 -0.49 9.43 25.75
C ALA A 229 -1.97 8.92 25.77
N ASN A 230 -2.84 9.37 24.87
CA ASN A 230 -4.29 9.08 24.95
C ASN A 230 -4.78 7.78 24.26
N ASN A 231 -3.87 6.85 23.91
CA ASN A 231 -4.27 5.52 23.40
C ASN A 231 -4.86 4.56 24.46
N ASN A 232 -5.04 5.01 25.71
CA ASN A 232 -5.62 4.20 26.80
C ASN A 232 -7.13 4.37 26.99
N LEU A 233 -7.81 5.16 26.16
CA LEU A 233 -9.27 5.28 26.21
C LEU A 233 -9.92 3.96 25.76
N SER A 234 -10.76 3.38 26.61
CA SER A 234 -11.57 2.23 26.21
C SER A 234 -12.60 2.65 25.15
N ILE A 235 -13.07 1.70 24.32
CA ILE A 235 -14.10 1.98 23.31
C ILE A 235 -15.39 2.58 23.93
N ASN A 236 -15.73 2.16 25.15
CA ASN A 236 -16.89 2.66 25.88
C ASN A 236 -16.71 4.11 26.35
N ASP A 237 -15.51 4.47 26.78
CA ASP A 237 -15.20 5.83 27.21
C ASP A 237 -15.07 6.77 26.00
N ALA A 238 -14.50 6.28 24.89
CA ALA A 238 -14.50 6.99 23.62
C ALA A 238 -15.92 7.21 23.09
N ALA A 239 -16.79 6.20 23.15
CA ALA A 239 -18.19 6.32 22.75
C ALA A 239 -18.94 7.38 23.58
N LYS A 240 -18.66 7.49 24.88
CA LYS A 240 -19.18 8.57 25.73
C LYS A 240 -18.59 9.93 25.36
N LYS A 241 -17.27 10.00 25.16
CA LYS A 241 -16.55 11.24 24.79
C LYS A 241 -17.10 11.83 23.48
N PHE A 242 -17.34 10.97 22.48
CA PHE A 242 -17.80 11.36 21.15
C PHE A 242 -19.31 11.22 20.94
N GLN A 243 -20.10 10.98 22.00
CA GLN A 243 -21.52 10.64 21.90
C GLN A 243 -22.33 11.66 21.07
N LYS A 244 -22.01 12.96 21.20
CA LYS A 244 -22.71 14.02 20.46
C LYS A 244 -22.36 14.07 18.97
N MET A 245 -21.25 13.46 18.58
CA MET A 245 -20.74 13.44 17.21
C MET A 245 -21.15 12.17 16.48
N ILE A 246 -21.33 11.06 17.20
CA ILE A 246 -21.79 9.79 16.64
C ILE A 246 -23.28 9.94 16.23
N PRO A 247 -23.65 9.65 14.97
CA PRO A 247 -25.03 9.75 14.52
C PRO A 247 -25.96 8.83 15.32
N GLU A 248 -27.23 9.24 15.45
CA GLU A 248 -28.24 8.39 16.07
C GLU A 248 -28.34 7.05 15.34
N ALA A 249 -28.50 5.97 16.12
CA ALA A 249 -28.48 4.57 15.69
C ALA A 249 -27.12 4.00 15.22
N TYR A 250 -26.03 4.77 15.27
CA TYR A 250 -24.68 4.25 15.04
C TYR A 250 -23.99 3.89 16.37
N GLN A 251 -23.15 2.86 16.31
CA GLN A 251 -22.23 2.48 17.38
C GLN A 251 -20.78 2.75 16.96
N LEU A 252 -19.95 3.16 17.91
CA LEU A 252 -18.51 3.31 17.71
C LEU A 252 -17.85 1.93 17.67
N ILE A 253 -17.13 1.65 16.59
CA ILE A 253 -16.44 0.37 16.36
C ILE A 253 -14.96 0.49 16.68
N SER A 254 -14.32 1.53 16.16
CA SER A 254 -12.89 1.80 16.36
C SER A 254 -12.65 3.30 16.31
N PHE A 255 -11.57 3.75 16.94
CA PHE A 255 -11.16 5.14 16.90
C PHE A 255 -9.65 5.25 17.06
N VAL A 256 -9.11 6.38 16.63
CA VAL A 256 -7.73 6.79 16.92
C VAL A 256 -7.73 8.30 17.14
N ILE A 257 -6.93 8.76 18.09
CA ILE A 257 -6.73 10.17 18.41
C ILE A 257 -5.30 10.55 18.02
N GLY A 258 -5.13 11.70 17.40
CA GLY A 258 -3.82 12.24 17.04
C GLY A 258 -3.96 13.41 16.09
N ASP A 259 -2.86 14.12 15.87
CA ASP A 259 -2.83 15.34 15.05
C ASP A 259 -3.12 15.03 13.57
N LEU A 260 -4.27 15.48 13.08
CA LEU A 260 -4.72 15.28 11.70
C LEU A 260 -4.33 16.45 10.79
N ASN A 261 -4.28 17.68 11.28
CA ASN A 261 -4.17 18.88 10.44
C ASN A 261 -2.93 19.75 10.71
N GLY A 262 -2.09 19.39 11.68
CA GLY A 262 -0.84 20.05 12.00
C GLY A 262 -1.00 21.36 12.75
N ASP A 263 -2.15 21.57 13.42
CA ASP A 263 -2.38 22.74 14.27
C ASP A 263 -1.95 22.51 15.73
N ASP A 264 -2.22 23.49 16.59
CA ASP A 264 -1.83 23.42 18.01
C ASP A 264 -2.75 22.47 18.82
N PHE A 265 -3.85 21.96 18.23
CA PHE A 265 -4.89 21.12 18.85
C PHE A 265 -4.74 19.67 18.42
N VAL A 266 -3.71 19.01 18.96
CA VAL A 266 -3.24 17.70 18.50
C VAL A 266 -4.13 16.50 18.86
N ALA A 267 -5.25 16.70 19.57
CA ALA A 267 -6.13 15.59 19.99
C ALA A 267 -7.34 15.42 19.06
N ASP A 268 -7.17 15.63 17.76
CA ASP A 268 -8.15 15.28 16.72
C ASP A 268 -8.49 13.78 16.75
N ALA A 269 -9.62 13.40 16.14
CA ALA A 269 -10.07 12.01 16.16
C ALA A 269 -10.53 11.52 14.78
N LEU A 270 -10.14 10.31 14.44
CA LEU A 270 -10.74 9.53 13.36
C LEU A 270 -11.59 8.42 13.98
N LEU A 271 -12.89 8.43 13.69
CA LEU A 271 -13.86 7.46 14.20
C LEU A 271 -14.33 6.53 13.09
N LEU A 272 -14.45 5.25 13.39
CA LEU A 272 -15.17 4.27 12.60
C LEU A 272 -16.47 3.92 13.33
N VAL A 273 -17.60 4.29 12.74
CA VAL A 273 -18.93 4.05 13.30
C VAL A 273 -19.75 3.18 12.35
N GLN A 274 -20.66 2.37 12.89
CA GLN A 274 -21.48 1.46 12.11
C GLN A 274 -22.90 1.39 12.66
N ASN A 275 -23.88 1.14 11.78
CA ASN A 275 -25.17 0.56 12.13
C ASN A 275 -25.43 -0.71 11.29
N ASP A 276 -26.61 -1.29 11.38
CA ASP A 276 -26.94 -2.55 10.70
C ASP A 276 -26.75 -2.51 9.17
N GLU A 277 -26.85 -1.32 8.57
CA GLU A 277 -26.86 -1.15 7.11
C GLU A 277 -25.64 -0.40 6.58
N LYS A 278 -24.92 0.37 7.39
CA LYS A 278 -23.96 1.37 6.92
C LYS A 278 -22.76 1.50 7.84
N VAL A 279 -21.62 1.80 7.23
CA VAL A 279 -20.38 2.13 7.89
C VAL A 279 -20.01 3.57 7.54
N SER A 280 -19.50 4.31 8.52
CA SER A 280 -19.04 5.69 8.32
C SER A 280 -17.70 5.92 9.01
N LEU A 281 -16.82 6.63 8.30
CA LEU A 281 -15.58 7.17 8.84
C LEU A 281 -15.76 8.67 9.07
N MET A 282 -15.48 9.14 10.29
CA MET A 282 -15.66 10.53 10.68
C MET A 282 -14.35 11.13 11.15
N LEU A 283 -13.93 12.23 10.51
CA LEU A 283 -12.78 13.04 10.93
C LEU A 283 -13.28 14.21 11.78
N LEU A 284 -12.86 14.24 13.04
CA LEU A 284 -13.20 15.27 14.00
C LEU A 284 -11.94 16.07 14.32
N LEU A 285 -12.01 17.39 14.23
CA LEU A 285 -10.93 18.27 14.69
C LEU A 285 -11.23 18.82 16.08
N GLU A 286 -10.20 18.89 16.92
CA GLU A 286 -10.27 19.53 18.24
C GLU A 286 -10.30 21.06 18.09
N ASN A 287 -11.11 21.73 18.89
CA ASN A 287 -11.16 23.18 18.99
C ASN A 287 -10.34 23.65 20.20
N SER A 288 -10.04 24.94 20.25
CA SER A 288 -9.29 25.55 21.36
C SER A 288 -9.91 25.40 22.75
N ASP A 289 -11.21 25.10 22.84
CA ASP A 289 -11.94 24.86 24.08
C ASP A 289 -12.02 23.36 24.46
N GLY A 290 -11.32 22.48 23.72
CA GLY A 290 -11.33 21.03 23.90
C GLY A 290 -12.59 20.33 23.36
N THR A 291 -13.49 21.08 22.70
CA THR A 291 -14.63 20.48 22.00
C THR A 291 -14.21 19.97 20.62
N TYR A 292 -15.08 19.18 19.98
CA TYR A 292 -14.81 18.61 18.66
C TYR A 292 -15.78 19.16 17.62
N ARG A 293 -15.28 19.39 16.39
CA ARG A 293 -16.11 19.66 15.21
C ARG A 293 -15.91 18.58 14.15
N LEU A 294 -16.98 18.23 13.44
CA LEU A 294 -16.90 17.33 12.30
C LEU A 294 -16.23 18.08 11.13
N GLN A 295 -15.09 17.60 10.68
CA GLN A 295 -14.38 18.14 9.53
C GLN A 295 -14.80 17.46 8.23
N SER A 296 -14.91 16.13 8.26
CA SER A 296 -15.31 15.36 7.09
C SER A 296 -15.90 14.01 7.50
N GLU A 297 -16.75 13.47 6.64
CA GLU A 297 -17.37 12.16 6.81
C GLU A 297 -17.33 11.42 5.48
N ASN A 298 -16.98 10.12 5.51
CA ASN A 298 -17.11 9.24 4.37
C ASN A 298 -17.95 7.99 4.74
N ARG A 299 -19.09 7.83 4.05
CA ARG A 299 -20.04 6.71 4.22
C ARG A 299 -20.00 5.67 3.09
N LYS A 300 -19.10 5.84 2.11
CA LYS A 300 -19.07 5.07 0.87
C LYS A 300 -17.81 4.22 0.75
N LEU A 301 -16.69 4.75 1.22
CA LEU A 301 -15.36 4.14 1.10
C LEU A 301 -15.29 2.73 1.72
N LEU A 302 -16.03 2.54 2.81
CA LEU A 302 -16.16 1.25 3.48
C LEU A 302 -17.55 0.69 3.20
N LEU A 303 -17.59 -0.54 2.71
CA LEU A 303 -18.86 -1.23 2.57
C LEU A 303 -19.33 -1.80 3.89
N PRO A 304 -20.63 -1.69 4.18
CA PRO A 304 -21.27 -2.50 5.19
C PRO A 304 -21.20 -3.96 4.75
N TYR A 305 -20.71 -4.81 5.66
CA TYR A 305 -20.88 -6.26 5.72
C TYR A 305 -21.61 -6.92 4.52
N TYR A 306 -20.89 -7.70 3.69
CA TYR A 306 -21.54 -8.64 2.77
C TYR A 306 -22.00 -9.89 3.55
N PRO A 307 -23.31 -10.16 3.65
CA PRO A 307 -23.83 -11.28 4.43
C PRO A 307 -23.45 -12.67 3.87
N THR A 308 -22.94 -12.74 2.64
CA THR A 308 -22.58 -14.01 1.99
C THR A 308 -21.14 -14.47 2.22
N GLU A 309 -20.24 -13.61 2.72
CA GLU A 309 -18.81 -13.96 2.89
C GLU A 309 -18.24 -13.71 4.29
N GLY A 310 -19.05 -13.27 5.25
CA GLY A 310 -18.65 -13.27 6.67
C GLY A 310 -17.40 -12.47 7.01
N ARG A 311 -17.09 -11.39 6.28
CA ARG A 311 -15.89 -10.57 6.52
C ARG A 311 -16.19 -9.48 7.55
N PRO A 312 -15.66 -9.58 8.79
CA PRO A 312 -16.05 -8.66 9.84
C PRO A 312 -15.35 -7.30 9.70
N ILE A 313 -16.06 -6.22 10.04
CA ILE A 313 -15.50 -4.87 10.19
C ILE A 313 -14.32 -4.81 11.19
N GLN A 314 -14.17 -5.85 12.01
CA GLN A 314 -13.06 -6.10 12.93
C GLN A 314 -11.70 -6.18 12.22
N ASN A 315 -11.70 -6.34 10.90
CA ASN A 315 -10.51 -6.33 10.05
C ASN A 315 -10.05 -4.92 9.63
N ILE A 316 -10.62 -3.87 10.22
CA ILE A 316 -10.24 -2.48 9.96
C ILE A 316 -9.45 -1.92 11.12
N ARG A 317 -8.27 -1.38 10.83
CA ARG A 317 -7.45 -0.60 11.77
C ARG A 317 -7.34 0.83 11.28
N LEU A 318 -7.42 1.78 12.21
CA LEU A 318 -7.24 3.19 11.96
C LEU A 318 -5.94 3.64 12.61
N VAL A 319 -5.16 4.45 11.90
CA VAL A 319 -3.88 4.96 12.40
C VAL A 319 -3.75 6.43 12.05
N ILE A 320 -3.29 7.27 12.99
CA ILE A 320 -2.91 8.66 12.73
C ILE A 320 -1.44 8.81 13.07
N LYS A 321 -0.68 9.44 12.17
CA LYS A 321 0.71 9.84 12.42
C LYS A 321 1.11 10.97 11.48
N ASN A 322 1.75 12.01 12.02
CA ASN A 322 2.37 13.08 11.23
C ASN A 322 1.40 13.76 10.26
N THR A 323 0.18 14.12 10.69
CA THR A 323 -0.87 14.71 9.82
C THR A 323 -1.35 13.81 8.67
N TYR A 324 -0.95 12.54 8.69
CA TYR A 324 -1.53 11.48 7.87
C TYR A 324 -2.45 10.62 8.73
N PHE A 325 -3.50 10.09 8.10
CA PHE A 325 -4.21 8.95 8.66
C PHE A 325 -4.27 7.82 7.65
N THR A 326 -4.25 6.60 8.13
CA THR A 326 -4.35 5.39 7.31
C THR A 326 -5.50 4.53 7.77
N ILE A 327 -6.28 4.04 6.80
CA ILE A 327 -7.25 2.98 6.98
C ILE A 327 -6.60 1.70 6.47
N GLU A 328 -6.38 0.74 7.37
CA GLU A 328 -5.91 -0.60 7.02
C GLU A 328 -7.10 -1.53 6.95
N GLN A 329 -7.22 -2.30 5.87
CA GLN A 329 -8.30 -3.27 5.68
C GLN A 329 -7.71 -4.63 5.36
N ARG A 330 -8.11 -5.66 6.10
CA ARG A 330 -7.78 -7.06 5.79
C ARG A 330 -8.94 -7.76 5.08
N ILE A 331 -8.66 -8.26 3.88
CA ILE A 331 -9.64 -8.82 2.95
C ILE A 331 -9.21 -10.24 2.59
N ALA A 332 -9.95 -11.26 3.04
CA ALA A 332 -9.65 -12.65 2.70
C ALA A 332 -9.70 -12.89 1.17
N THR A 333 -8.73 -13.56 0.59
CA THR A 333 -8.76 -13.94 -0.83
C THR A 333 -9.00 -15.44 -1.00
N SER A 334 -8.73 -16.22 0.04
CA SER A 334 -9.07 -17.63 0.18
C SER A 334 -9.34 -17.94 1.66
N GLU A 335 -9.52 -19.22 2.02
CA GLU A 335 -9.64 -19.63 3.43
C GLU A 335 -8.42 -19.26 4.29
N MET A 336 -7.24 -19.18 3.66
CA MET A 336 -5.97 -19.01 4.36
C MET A 336 -5.23 -17.73 3.93
N ASP A 337 -5.56 -17.15 2.78
CA ASP A 337 -4.85 -16.02 2.20
C ASP A 337 -5.67 -14.72 2.35
N TYR A 338 -4.97 -13.59 2.38
CA TYR A 338 -5.60 -12.29 2.51
C TYR A 338 -4.80 -11.17 1.85
N GLU A 339 -5.51 -10.12 1.46
CA GLU A 339 -4.96 -8.84 1.07
C GLU A 339 -5.03 -7.87 2.24
N HIS A 340 -3.96 -7.12 2.47
CA HIS A 340 -4.04 -5.87 3.23
C HIS A 340 -4.11 -4.70 2.27
N ARG A 341 -5.11 -3.85 2.48
CA ARG A 341 -5.25 -2.59 1.75
C ARG A 341 -4.98 -1.44 2.71
N TYR A 342 -4.15 -0.51 2.25
CA TYR A 342 -3.75 0.66 3.01
C TYR A 342 -4.22 1.89 2.24
N LEU A 343 -5.13 2.66 2.83
CA LEU A 343 -5.56 3.95 2.28
C LEU A 343 -5.03 5.05 3.19
N THR A 344 -3.98 5.72 2.75
CA THR A 344 -3.35 6.80 3.51
C THR A 344 -3.78 8.14 2.95
N PHE A 345 -4.25 9.02 3.82
CA PHE A 345 -4.71 10.36 3.53
C PHE A 345 -3.82 11.39 4.20
N HIS A 346 -3.73 12.58 3.61
CA HIS A 346 -2.97 13.71 4.13
C HIS A 346 -3.81 14.99 4.13
N PHE A 347 -3.64 15.82 5.15
CA PHE A 347 -4.27 17.13 5.19
C PHE A 347 -3.60 18.10 4.19
N ASN A 348 -4.41 18.71 3.33
CA ASN A 348 -3.98 19.80 2.47
C ASN A 348 -4.45 21.14 3.05
N PRO A 349 -3.53 21.97 3.57
CA PRO A 349 -3.88 23.24 4.19
C PRO A 349 -4.44 24.27 3.19
N GLY A 350 -4.11 24.15 1.90
CA GLY A 350 -4.60 25.06 0.85
C GLY A 350 -6.12 24.93 0.61
N HIS A 351 -6.67 23.73 0.79
CA HIS A 351 -8.09 23.45 0.61
C HIS A 351 -8.83 23.11 1.90
N ALA A 352 -8.10 23.00 3.02
CA ALA A 352 -8.60 22.50 4.30
C ALA A 352 -9.32 21.16 4.16
N GLN A 353 -8.77 20.26 3.35
CA GLN A 353 -9.36 18.95 3.04
C GLN A 353 -8.30 17.85 3.11
N PHE A 354 -8.75 16.61 3.36
CA PHE A 354 -7.89 15.43 3.33
C PHE A 354 -7.92 14.81 1.94
N LEU A 355 -6.75 14.59 1.35
CA LEU A 355 -6.63 13.93 0.06
C LEU A 355 -6.01 12.55 0.23
N LEU A 356 -6.42 11.61 -0.62
CA LEU A 356 -5.76 10.32 -0.74
C LEU A 356 -4.32 10.58 -1.17
N HIS A 357 -3.40 10.21 -0.31
CA HIS A 357 -1.97 10.36 -0.53
C HIS A 357 -1.35 9.06 -1.07
N ARG A 358 -1.86 7.90 -0.64
CA ARG A 358 -1.32 6.61 -1.04
C ARG A 358 -2.38 5.52 -0.96
N TYR A 359 -2.34 4.60 -1.91
CA TYR A 359 -3.10 3.36 -1.88
C TYR A 359 -2.17 2.17 -2.13
N ASP A 360 -2.07 1.26 -1.17
CA ASP A 360 -1.27 0.04 -1.31
C ASP A 360 -2.13 -1.21 -1.13
N VAL A 361 -1.83 -2.26 -1.89
CA VAL A 361 -2.39 -3.60 -1.72
C VAL A 361 -1.25 -4.60 -1.59
N ALA A 362 -1.25 -5.36 -0.50
CA ALA A 362 -0.24 -6.37 -0.22
C ALA A 362 -0.91 -7.74 -0.01
N TYR A 363 -0.40 -8.76 -0.68
CA TYR A 363 -0.87 -10.14 -0.59
C TYR A 363 -0.12 -10.91 0.48
N PHE A 364 -0.86 -11.63 1.30
CA PHE A 364 -0.36 -12.55 2.32
C PHE A 364 -0.88 -13.94 2.02
N GLU A 365 0.01 -14.92 2.10
CA GLU A 365 -0.29 -16.33 1.90
C GLU A 365 -0.30 -17.04 3.25
N GLY A 366 -1.37 -17.74 3.58
CA GLY A 366 -1.54 -18.32 4.90
C GLY A 366 -1.51 -17.29 6.02
N PHE A 367 -1.16 -17.72 7.23
CA PHE A 367 -1.00 -16.84 8.40
C PHE A 367 0.39 -16.17 8.47
N LYS A 368 1.01 -15.83 7.32
CA LYS A 368 2.31 -15.16 7.31
C LYS A 368 2.18 -13.69 7.72
N ASN A 369 3.13 -13.18 8.48
CA ASN A 369 3.10 -11.79 8.97
C ASN A 369 3.76 -10.80 8.00
N LYS A 370 4.43 -11.30 6.95
CA LYS A 370 4.99 -10.49 5.85
C LYS A 370 4.24 -10.77 4.55
N PRO A 371 4.04 -9.73 3.71
CA PRO A 371 3.39 -9.95 2.43
C PRO A 371 4.31 -10.77 1.53
N VAL A 372 3.74 -11.80 0.91
CA VAL A 372 4.44 -12.58 -0.12
C VAL A 372 4.68 -11.73 -1.35
N LYS A 373 3.79 -10.76 -1.60
CA LYS A 373 3.89 -9.85 -2.75
C LYS A 373 3.16 -8.54 -2.50
N VAL A 374 3.74 -7.43 -2.95
CA VAL A 374 2.99 -6.17 -3.14
C VAL A 374 2.24 -6.26 -4.47
N ILE A 375 0.92 -6.22 -4.42
CA ILE A 375 0.04 -6.33 -5.59
C ILE A 375 -0.07 -4.99 -6.31
N GLU A 376 -0.30 -3.93 -5.55
CA GLU A 376 -0.57 -2.60 -6.09
C GLU A 376 0.01 -1.53 -5.16
N GLN A 377 0.51 -0.48 -5.76
CA GLN A 377 0.95 0.72 -5.06
C GLN A 377 0.68 1.90 -5.96
N LYS A 378 -0.09 2.87 -5.45
CA LYS A 378 -0.53 4.06 -6.17
C LYS A 378 -0.35 5.31 -5.34
N TYR A 379 -0.07 6.39 -6.07
CA TYR A 379 0.16 7.73 -5.56
C TYR A 379 -0.73 8.73 -6.31
N PRO A 380 -0.76 10.01 -5.92
CA PRO A 380 -1.65 10.99 -6.53
C PRO A 380 -1.49 11.14 -8.05
N ASP A 381 -0.32 10.83 -8.63
CA ASP A 381 -0.16 10.75 -10.09
C ASP A 381 -1.07 9.73 -10.77
N ASP A 382 -1.39 8.64 -10.08
CA ASP A 382 -2.15 7.53 -10.64
C ASP A 382 -3.67 7.77 -10.59
N PHE A 383 -4.14 8.67 -9.72
CA PHE A 383 -5.56 8.86 -9.45
C PHE A 383 -6.02 10.32 -9.28
N GLY A 384 -5.11 11.28 -9.34
CA GLY A 384 -5.38 12.71 -9.16
C GLY A 384 -5.69 13.11 -7.72
N ASP A 385 -6.27 14.30 -7.57
CA ASP A 385 -6.74 14.79 -6.27
C ASP A 385 -8.05 14.12 -5.89
N LEU A 386 -7.97 13.11 -5.02
CA LEU A 386 -9.14 12.42 -4.48
C LEU A 386 -9.39 12.81 -3.03
N TYR A 387 -10.46 13.56 -2.79
CA TYR A 387 -10.84 13.99 -1.46
C TYR A 387 -11.44 12.87 -0.64
N PHE A 388 -11.07 12.80 0.64
CA PHE A 388 -11.59 11.79 1.57
C PHE A 388 -13.11 11.73 1.57
N ALA A 389 -13.84 12.85 1.53
CA ALA A 389 -15.31 12.84 1.53
C ALA A 389 -15.94 12.21 0.27
N ASP A 390 -15.22 12.27 -0.86
CA ASP A 390 -15.78 12.00 -2.19
C ASP A 390 -15.46 10.59 -2.69
N ILE A 391 -14.48 9.91 -2.09
CA ILE A 391 -14.08 8.56 -2.52
C ILE A 391 -15.20 7.57 -2.21
N ALA A 392 -15.84 7.09 -3.28
CA ALA A 392 -16.89 6.08 -3.19
C ALA A 392 -16.34 4.66 -3.00
N SER A 393 -15.10 4.40 -3.42
CA SER A 393 -14.45 3.10 -3.30
C SER A 393 -12.93 3.26 -3.41
N PRO A 394 -12.11 2.39 -2.79
CA PRO A 394 -10.66 2.45 -2.97
C PRO A 394 -10.29 2.40 -4.46
N PRO A 395 -9.21 3.07 -4.90
CA PRO A 395 -8.79 3.05 -6.30
C PRO A 395 -8.72 1.61 -6.83
N ASN A 396 -9.24 1.37 -8.04
CA ASN A 396 -9.36 0.04 -8.66
C ASN A 396 -10.24 -0.99 -7.94
N THR A 397 -10.79 -0.68 -6.78
CA THR A 397 -11.81 -1.51 -6.14
C THR A 397 -13.17 -1.05 -6.63
N PHE A 398 -13.51 -1.35 -7.88
CA PHE A 398 -14.86 -1.06 -8.36
C PHE A 398 -15.84 -1.95 -7.62
N ILE A 399 -16.46 -1.38 -6.60
CA ILE A 399 -17.68 -1.92 -6.04
C ILE A 399 -18.72 -1.67 -7.11
N TYR A 400 -19.08 -2.74 -7.83
CA TYR A 400 -20.26 -2.76 -8.66
C TYR A 400 -21.49 -2.67 -7.73
N GLU A 401 -21.83 -1.45 -7.30
CA GLU A 401 -23.24 -1.11 -7.27
C GLU A 401 -23.63 -1.05 -8.73
N THR A 402 -24.12 -2.13 -9.30
CA THR A 402 -24.79 -2.06 -10.60
C THR A 402 -26.05 -1.24 -10.36
N PRO A 403 -26.12 0.05 -10.75
CA PRO A 403 -27.41 0.71 -10.75
C PRO A 403 -28.35 -0.14 -11.62
N ASN A 404 -29.64 -0.18 -11.28
CA ASN A 404 -30.62 -0.72 -12.20
C ASN A 404 -30.46 0.01 -13.55
N THR A 405 -29.91 -0.67 -14.54
CA THR A 405 -29.65 -0.08 -15.86
C THR A 405 -30.89 -0.28 -16.73
N LEU A 406 -31.18 0.70 -17.59
CA LEU A 406 -32.24 0.59 -18.57
C LEU A 406 -31.64 0.15 -19.92
N LEU A 407 -32.13 -0.98 -20.46
CA LEU A 407 -31.73 -1.49 -21.76
C LEU A 407 -32.91 -1.51 -22.73
N SER A 408 -32.79 -0.85 -23.89
CA SER A 408 -33.74 -1.02 -25.00
C SER A 408 -33.13 -1.83 -26.13
N GLY A 409 -33.87 -2.79 -26.68
CA GLY A 409 -33.46 -3.48 -27.90
C GLY A 409 -34.41 -4.59 -28.36
N LEU A 410 -34.05 -5.25 -29.46
CA LEU A 410 -34.80 -6.36 -30.05
C LEU A 410 -34.36 -7.71 -29.45
N VAL A 411 -35.30 -8.46 -28.85
CA VAL A 411 -35.03 -9.81 -28.32
C VAL A 411 -34.92 -10.82 -29.46
N LYS A 412 -33.79 -11.52 -29.54
CA LYS A 412 -33.54 -12.65 -30.44
C LYS A 412 -33.15 -13.91 -29.68
N GLN A 413 -33.60 -15.05 -30.16
CA GLN A 413 -33.14 -16.35 -29.68
C GLN A 413 -31.74 -16.62 -30.25
N LYS A 414 -30.78 -17.01 -29.42
CA LYS A 414 -29.46 -17.46 -29.90
C LYS A 414 -29.66 -18.83 -30.56
N VAL A 415 -29.75 -18.86 -31.87
CA VAL A 415 -29.81 -20.12 -32.65
C VAL A 415 -28.43 -20.79 -32.50
N GLY A 416 -28.38 -21.91 -31.79
CA GLY A 416 -27.15 -22.55 -31.37
C GLY A 416 -26.26 -22.98 -32.54
N GLY A 417 -25.03 -22.44 -32.60
CA GLY A 417 -23.89 -23.13 -33.18
C GLY A 417 -23.29 -24.03 -32.11
N ILE A 418 -23.45 -25.35 -32.27
CA ILE A 418 -22.79 -26.36 -31.43
C ILE A 418 -21.29 -26.33 -31.78
N GLY A 419 -20.49 -25.66 -30.97
CA GLY A 419 -19.05 -25.87 -30.88
C GLY A 419 -18.78 -26.83 -29.71
N ASN A 420 -18.69 -28.11 -30.00
CA ASN A 420 -18.20 -29.12 -29.06
C ASN A 420 -16.69 -28.92 -28.86
N GLU A 421 -16.27 -28.20 -27.83
CA GLU A 421 -14.94 -28.38 -27.24
C GLU A 421 -15.03 -28.41 -25.71
N GLY A 422 -15.02 -29.64 -25.18
CA GLY A 422 -14.24 -29.98 -23.98
C GLY A 422 -14.74 -29.52 -22.62
N ALA A 423 -15.87 -30.05 -22.15
CA ALA A 423 -16.08 -30.24 -20.71
C ALA A 423 -16.66 -31.63 -20.47
N GLY A 424 -15.77 -32.58 -20.16
CA GLY A 424 -16.15 -33.89 -19.67
C GLY A 424 -16.81 -33.75 -18.31
N LEU A 425 -18.13 -33.89 -18.27
CA LEU A 425 -18.85 -34.28 -17.07
C LEU A 425 -19.44 -35.66 -17.33
N GLY A 426 -19.12 -36.58 -16.42
CA GLY A 426 -19.36 -38.00 -16.56
C GLY A 426 -20.80 -38.35 -16.89
N SER A 427 -20.92 -39.29 -17.82
CA SER A 427 -22.15 -40.01 -18.14
C SER A 427 -22.69 -40.70 -16.88
N GLY A 428 -23.74 -40.10 -16.31
CA GLY A 428 -24.66 -40.75 -15.39
C GLY A 428 -26.05 -40.63 -15.99
N ASN A 429 -26.57 -41.72 -16.53
CA ASN A 429 -27.91 -41.81 -17.08
C ASN A 429 -28.94 -41.43 -16.01
N ASN A 430 -29.60 -40.28 -16.18
CA ASN A 430 -30.90 -40.01 -15.59
C ASN A 430 -31.71 -39.17 -16.58
N GLU A 431 -32.79 -39.77 -17.06
CA GLU A 431 -33.91 -39.07 -17.68
C GLU A 431 -34.52 -38.12 -16.64
N THR A 432 -34.10 -36.87 -16.64
CA THR A 432 -34.83 -35.78 -15.96
C THR A 432 -34.93 -34.59 -16.89
N ASP A 433 -36.14 -34.39 -17.39
CA ASP A 433 -36.79 -33.10 -17.58
C ASP A 433 -36.01 -32.03 -18.38
N VAL A 434 -36.05 -32.16 -19.71
CA VAL A 434 -35.38 -31.25 -20.67
C VAL A 434 -36.22 -29.99 -20.95
N SER A 435 -37.34 -29.74 -20.26
CA SER A 435 -38.17 -28.54 -20.49
C SER A 435 -37.70 -27.26 -19.78
N ASN A 436 -36.58 -27.26 -19.06
CA ASN A 436 -36.09 -26.10 -18.32
C ASN A 436 -34.63 -25.71 -18.61
N ILE A 437 -34.08 -26.12 -19.76
CA ILE A 437 -32.75 -25.62 -20.17
C ILE A 437 -32.92 -24.20 -20.68
N ASN A 438 -32.46 -23.23 -19.88
CA ASN A 438 -32.31 -21.82 -20.21
C ASN A 438 -31.71 -21.66 -21.62
N ILE A 439 -32.55 -21.48 -22.64
CA ILE A 439 -32.08 -21.09 -23.97
C ILE A 439 -31.57 -19.65 -23.82
N PRO A 440 -30.30 -19.35 -24.12
CA PRO A 440 -29.77 -18.00 -23.99
C PRO A 440 -30.47 -17.08 -25.01
N PHE A 441 -31.27 -16.14 -24.52
CA PHE A 441 -31.82 -15.05 -25.32
C PHE A 441 -30.80 -13.91 -25.38
N THR A 442 -30.71 -13.23 -26.52
CA THR A 442 -29.82 -12.08 -26.73
C THR A 442 -30.59 -10.87 -27.23
N VAL A 443 -30.22 -9.67 -26.80
CA VAL A 443 -30.77 -8.41 -27.34
C VAL A 443 -29.75 -7.76 -28.25
N THR A 444 -30.05 -7.50 -29.54
CA THR A 444 -29.02 -7.23 -30.58
C THR A 444 -28.75 -5.75 -30.92
N THR A 445 -29.43 -4.81 -30.27
CA THR A 445 -29.20 -3.38 -30.51
C THR A 445 -29.51 -2.65 -29.23
N LEU A 446 -28.48 -2.27 -28.48
CA LEU A 446 -28.63 -1.68 -27.16
C LEU A 446 -28.16 -0.22 -27.18
N GLN A 447 -29.07 0.67 -26.80
CA GLN A 447 -28.69 2.01 -26.35
C GLN A 447 -28.69 1.97 -24.82
N LEU A 448 -27.51 2.20 -24.25
CA LEU A 448 -27.36 2.35 -22.80
C LEU A 448 -27.81 3.77 -22.40
N ASP A 449 -28.49 3.89 -21.28
CA ASP A 449 -28.79 5.19 -20.65
C ASP A 449 -27.54 5.83 -20.03
N HIS A 450 -26.47 5.05 -19.80
CA HIS A 450 -25.13 5.51 -19.42
C HIS A 450 -24.03 4.53 -19.89
N PRO A 451 -22.81 5.00 -20.23
CA PRO A 451 -21.72 4.11 -20.62
C PRO A 451 -21.30 3.20 -19.46
N ILE A 452 -20.94 1.95 -19.78
CA ILE A 452 -20.46 0.97 -18.79
C ILE A 452 -19.00 0.63 -19.03
N SER A 453 -18.26 0.34 -17.95
CA SER A 453 -16.91 -0.21 -18.05
C SER A 453 -16.97 -1.75 -18.13
N VAL A 454 -16.20 -2.32 -19.07
CA VAL A 454 -16.05 -3.77 -19.23
C VAL A 454 -14.60 -4.13 -18.92
N GLN A 455 -14.37 -4.85 -17.82
CA GLN A 455 -13.01 -5.33 -17.50
C GLN A 455 -12.65 -6.61 -18.27
N PRO A 456 -11.39 -6.75 -18.70
CA PRO A 456 -10.81 -8.06 -18.98
C PRO A 456 -10.67 -8.86 -17.68
N PRO A 457 -10.61 -10.21 -17.74
CA PRO A 457 -10.60 -11.04 -16.55
C PRO A 457 -9.42 -10.72 -15.61
N PRO A 458 -9.60 -10.92 -14.28
CA PRO A 458 -8.66 -10.50 -13.22
C PRO A 458 -7.25 -11.13 -13.27
N PHE A 459 -6.97 -11.96 -14.29
CA PHE A 459 -5.68 -12.65 -14.48
C PHE A 459 -4.99 -12.30 -15.81
N SER A 460 -5.42 -11.24 -16.49
CA SER A 460 -4.86 -10.85 -17.79
C SER A 460 -3.56 -10.05 -17.61
N VAL A 461 -2.43 -10.75 -17.52
CA VAL A 461 -1.10 -10.11 -17.47
C VAL A 461 -0.83 -9.39 -18.79
N GLY A 462 -0.72 -8.04 -18.76
CA GLY A 462 -0.28 -7.23 -19.91
C GLY A 462 -1.38 -6.54 -20.73
N ALA A 463 -2.64 -6.51 -20.28
CA ALA A 463 -3.66 -5.68 -20.93
C ALA A 463 -3.46 -4.19 -20.58
N SER A 464 -3.59 -3.30 -21.59
CA SER A 464 -3.63 -1.85 -21.40
C SER A 464 -4.73 -1.47 -20.40
N LEU A 465 -4.41 -0.58 -19.44
CA LEU A 465 -5.33 -0.06 -18.43
C LEU A 465 -6.29 1.01 -18.97
N GLU A 466 -6.14 1.42 -20.24
CA GLU A 466 -7.17 2.21 -20.92
C GLU A 466 -8.40 1.33 -21.17
N GLN A 467 -9.39 1.44 -20.28
CA GLN A 467 -10.66 0.74 -20.44
C GLN A 467 -11.49 1.44 -21.51
N PRO A 468 -11.92 0.76 -22.58
CA PRO A 468 -12.90 1.34 -23.49
C PRO A 468 -14.22 1.52 -22.72
N LEU A 469 -14.64 2.76 -22.51
CA LEU A 469 -16.02 3.06 -22.13
C LEU A 469 -16.92 2.50 -23.23
N VAL A 470 -17.70 1.47 -22.91
CA VAL A 470 -18.62 0.88 -23.86
C VAL A 470 -19.91 1.67 -23.81
N SER A 471 -20.08 2.57 -24.77
CA SER A 471 -21.30 3.36 -24.96
C SER A 471 -22.37 2.61 -25.78
N SER A 472 -22.01 1.49 -26.41
CA SER A 472 -22.92 0.66 -27.19
C SER A 472 -22.51 -0.81 -27.14
N ILE A 473 -23.48 -1.70 -26.95
CA ILE A 473 -23.26 -3.15 -26.92
C ILE A 473 -24.06 -3.78 -28.06
N ALA A 474 -23.37 -4.51 -28.94
CA ALA A 474 -24.02 -5.18 -30.06
C ALA A 474 -24.91 -6.35 -29.61
N SER A 475 -24.58 -7.03 -28.52
CA SER A 475 -25.49 -8.02 -27.92
C SER A 475 -25.20 -8.31 -26.45
N VAL A 476 -26.26 -8.51 -25.67
CA VAL A 476 -26.20 -8.94 -24.25
C VAL A 476 -27.02 -10.22 -24.08
N GLN A 477 -26.53 -11.15 -23.27
CA GLN A 477 -27.29 -12.34 -22.87
C GLN A 477 -28.24 -11.99 -21.73
N LEU A 478 -29.52 -12.30 -21.90
CA LEU A 478 -30.54 -12.09 -20.88
C LEU A 478 -30.63 -13.31 -19.96
N LEU A 479 -30.59 -13.06 -18.66
CA LEU A 479 -30.95 -14.02 -17.61
C LEU A 479 -32.10 -13.43 -16.80
N THR A 480 -32.99 -14.28 -16.30
CA THR A 480 -34.01 -13.84 -15.33
C THR A 480 -33.99 -14.77 -14.13
N GLU A 481 -33.92 -14.19 -12.94
CA GLU A 481 -34.14 -14.91 -11.69
C GLU A 481 -35.63 -15.00 -11.36
N ASN A 482 -36.43 -14.12 -11.97
CA ASN A 482 -37.87 -14.10 -11.81
C ASN A 482 -38.53 -15.11 -12.79
N ARG A 483 -38.91 -16.27 -12.25
CA ARG A 483 -39.58 -17.34 -13.02
C ARG A 483 -40.90 -16.94 -13.69
N SER A 484 -41.48 -15.79 -13.33
CA SER A 484 -42.68 -15.26 -14.00
C SER A 484 -42.36 -14.56 -15.34
N ILE A 485 -41.10 -14.26 -15.63
CA ILE A 485 -40.68 -13.63 -16.88
C ILE A 485 -40.39 -14.72 -17.92
N ALA A 486 -41.38 -15.01 -18.78
CA ALA A 486 -41.22 -15.93 -19.89
C ALA A 486 -40.58 -15.22 -21.10
N LEU A 487 -39.25 -15.19 -21.18
CA LEU A 487 -38.49 -14.49 -22.24
C LEU A 487 -38.92 -14.84 -23.68
N GLN A 488 -39.41 -16.05 -23.90
CA GLN A 488 -39.97 -16.50 -25.18
C GLN A 488 -41.14 -15.63 -25.68
N GLU A 489 -41.95 -15.05 -24.78
CA GLU A 489 -43.10 -14.21 -25.13
C GLU A 489 -42.68 -12.84 -25.69
N TYR A 490 -41.41 -12.48 -25.52
CA TYR A 490 -40.82 -11.24 -25.98
C TYR A 490 -40.00 -11.40 -27.27
N TYR A 491 -39.92 -12.61 -27.81
CA TYR A 491 -39.19 -12.89 -29.05
C TYR A 491 -39.65 -11.99 -30.21
N GLY A 492 -38.70 -11.33 -30.87
CA GLY A 492 -38.98 -10.43 -32.00
C GLY A 492 -39.63 -9.10 -31.60
N LYS A 493 -39.78 -8.80 -30.31
CA LYS A 493 -40.32 -7.53 -29.82
C LYS A 493 -39.20 -6.57 -29.43
N GLN A 494 -39.43 -5.28 -29.64
CA GLN A 494 -38.66 -4.22 -29.02
C GLN A 494 -39.06 -4.17 -27.54
N VAL A 495 -38.07 -4.27 -26.66
CA VAL A 495 -38.32 -4.28 -25.22
C VAL A 495 -37.47 -3.25 -24.51
N LEU A 496 -37.98 -2.77 -23.39
CA LEU A 496 -37.28 -2.01 -22.38
C LEU A 496 -37.09 -2.91 -21.16
N VAL A 497 -35.85 -3.13 -20.75
CA VAL A 497 -35.48 -4.07 -19.69
C VAL A 497 -34.79 -3.30 -18.59
N THR A 498 -35.21 -3.48 -17.34
CA THR A 498 -34.45 -3.00 -16.17
C THR A 498 -33.79 -4.18 -15.49
N GLY A 499 -32.55 -3.99 -15.07
CA GLY A 499 -31.79 -5.09 -14.53
C GLY A 499 -30.36 -4.72 -14.17
N THR A 500 -29.60 -5.77 -13.88
CA THR A 500 -28.25 -5.69 -13.36
C THR A 500 -27.29 -6.40 -14.31
N PHE A 501 -26.19 -5.74 -14.66
CA PHE A 501 -25.09 -6.39 -15.37
C PHE A 501 -24.31 -7.32 -14.45
N LEU A 502 -24.16 -8.58 -14.84
CA LEU A 502 -23.24 -9.48 -14.16
C LEU A 502 -21.87 -9.43 -14.84
N PRO A 503 -20.78 -9.24 -14.08
CA PRO A 503 -19.44 -9.41 -14.61
C PRO A 503 -19.25 -10.89 -14.98
N GLY A 504 -18.94 -11.16 -16.25
CA GLY A 504 -18.72 -12.52 -16.73
C GLY A 504 -17.23 -12.88 -16.75
N THR A 505 -16.89 -14.09 -16.29
CA THR A 505 -15.54 -14.67 -16.45
C THR A 505 -15.52 -15.69 -17.57
N SER A 506 -14.60 -15.55 -18.53
CA SER A 506 -14.24 -16.60 -19.50
C SER A 506 -12.72 -16.64 -19.62
N LYS A 507 -12.15 -17.85 -19.63
CA LYS A 507 -10.70 -18.05 -19.74
C LYS A 507 -10.14 -17.66 -21.12
N GLN A 508 -10.96 -17.56 -22.17
CA GLN A 508 -10.53 -17.13 -23.51
C GLN A 508 -11.67 -16.43 -24.29
N HIS A 509 -11.36 -15.23 -24.81
CA HIS A 509 -12.12 -14.37 -25.75
C HIS A 509 -13.57 -13.96 -25.39
N ILE A 510 -13.75 -12.63 -25.26
CA ILE A 510 -15.00 -11.83 -25.23
C ILE A 510 -16.18 -12.54 -24.54
N THR A 511 -16.32 -12.31 -23.24
CA THR A 511 -17.49 -12.76 -22.51
C THR A 511 -18.74 -12.02 -23.04
N PRO A 512 -19.83 -12.74 -23.39
CA PRO A 512 -21.12 -12.09 -23.58
C PRO A 512 -21.49 -11.42 -22.26
N VAL A 513 -21.70 -10.10 -22.29
CA VAL A 513 -22.17 -9.36 -21.13
C VAL A 513 -23.52 -9.97 -20.74
N VAL A 514 -23.66 -10.36 -19.47
CA VAL A 514 -24.86 -11.00 -18.92
C VAL A 514 -25.69 -9.93 -18.21
N PHE A 515 -27.00 -9.93 -18.44
CA PHE A 515 -27.92 -8.97 -17.83
C PHE A 515 -29.08 -9.70 -17.15
N VAL A 516 -29.17 -9.53 -15.82
CA VAL A 516 -30.21 -10.11 -14.98
C VAL A 516 -31.41 -9.18 -14.96
N ILE A 517 -32.54 -9.67 -15.48
CA ILE A 517 -33.76 -8.89 -15.64
C ILE A 517 -34.53 -8.84 -14.33
N HIS A 518 -34.82 -7.62 -13.87
CA HIS A 518 -35.79 -7.34 -12.81
C HIS A 518 -37.18 -7.11 -13.40
N THR A 519 -37.29 -6.29 -14.45
CA THR A 519 -38.55 -6.08 -15.19
C THR A 519 -38.32 -5.94 -16.69
N ILE A 520 -39.34 -6.27 -17.49
CA ILE A 520 -39.32 -6.16 -18.95
C ILE A 520 -40.66 -5.59 -19.44
N GLN A 521 -40.60 -4.61 -20.33
CA GLN A 521 -41.75 -3.94 -20.94
C GLN A 521 -41.62 -3.96 -22.46
N VAL A 522 -42.73 -4.12 -23.19
CA VAL A 522 -42.73 -3.98 -24.66
C VAL A 522 -42.83 -2.49 -24.99
N GLN A 523 -41.96 -2.01 -25.89
CA GLN A 523 -42.01 -0.62 -26.37
C GLN A 523 -42.98 -0.44 -27.54
#